data_AF-A0A4S3TN49-F1
#
_entry.id   AF-A0A4S3TN49-F1
#
_cell.length_a   1.000
_cell.length_b   1.000
_cell.length_c   1.000
_cell.angle_alpha   90.00
_cell.angle_beta   90.00
_cell.angle_gamma   90.00
#
_symmetry.space_group_name_H-M   'P 1'
#
loop_
_entity.id
_entity.type
_entity.pdbx_description
1 polymer ?
#
loop_
_entity_poly.entity_id
_entity_poly.type
_entity_poly.pdbx_seq_one_letter_code
_entity_poly.pdbx_strand_id
1 'polypeptide(L)'
;MLSNGVSSQLKRIARGSDGVDIRLYRLIVLVTVFGVGHHIDHVIRGNHVGWPLIPEVTAFTYSLGFYPLIALGLALSLADRVGAGYWAVVTGAGFVMVTVLHFGPLAVEPPGDVVGPYESATVGYVALAWLVGFVATLAVTTGYASYRWLERVRSDVQ
;
A
#
# COMPACT_ATOMS: atom_id res chain seq x y z
N MET A 1 -6.38 -41.45 -22.77
CA MET A 1 -6.50 -40.98 -21.37
C MET A 1 -5.61 -39.75 -21.05
N LEU A 2 -5.15 -38.97 -22.05
CA LEU A 2 -4.20 -37.85 -21.88
C LEU A 2 -4.82 -36.44 -22.03
N SER A 3 -6.14 -36.33 -22.22
CA SER A 3 -6.80 -35.07 -22.60
C SER A 3 -7.08 -34.11 -21.43
N ASN A 4 -7.13 -34.61 -20.18
CA ASN A 4 -7.59 -33.82 -19.04
C ASN A 4 -6.51 -32.87 -18.48
N GLY A 5 -5.23 -33.22 -18.59
CA GLY A 5 -4.12 -32.42 -18.06
C GLY A 5 -3.79 -31.17 -18.88
N VAL A 6 -3.95 -31.23 -20.20
CA VAL A 6 -3.71 -30.08 -21.10
C VAL A 6 -4.84 -29.05 -20.96
N SER A 7 -6.08 -29.50 -20.78
CA SER A 7 -7.24 -28.62 -20.55
C SER A 7 -7.14 -27.83 -19.23
N SER A 8 -6.65 -28.46 -18.15
CA SER A 8 -6.46 -27.76 -16.87
C SER A 8 -5.32 -26.74 -16.92
N GLN A 9 -4.21 -27.07 -17.59
CA GLN A 9 -3.09 -26.15 -17.83
C GLN A 9 -3.53 -24.94 -18.68
N LEU A 10 -4.30 -25.17 -19.75
CA LEU A 10 -4.82 -24.10 -20.60
C LEU A 10 -5.85 -23.23 -19.87
N LYS A 11 -6.73 -23.79 -19.04
CA LYS A 11 -7.64 -23.02 -18.18
C LYS A 11 -6.89 -22.19 -17.14
N ARG A 12 -5.75 -22.68 -16.64
CA ARG A 12 -4.90 -21.98 -15.67
C ARG A 12 -4.14 -20.82 -16.31
N ILE A 13 -3.70 -20.98 -17.56
CA ILE A 13 -3.07 -19.92 -18.38
C ILE A 13 -4.11 -18.87 -18.83
N ALA A 14 -5.35 -19.28 -19.10
CA ALA A 14 -6.43 -18.40 -19.53
C ALA A 14 -7.10 -17.59 -18.39
N ARG A 15 -6.89 -17.98 -17.13
CA ARG A 15 -7.31 -17.21 -15.95
C ARG A 15 -6.31 -16.06 -15.72
N GLY A 16 -6.40 -14.99 -16.52
CA GLY A 16 -5.58 -13.80 -16.37
C GLY A 16 -5.56 -13.23 -14.94
N SER A 17 -4.41 -12.64 -14.56
CA SER A 17 -4.05 -11.97 -13.30
C SER A 17 -4.69 -12.55 -12.04
N ASP A 18 -3.93 -13.34 -11.29
CA ASP A 18 -4.26 -14.06 -10.05
C ASP A 18 -5.05 -13.26 -8.98
N GLY A 19 -6.33 -12.98 -9.24
CA GLY A 19 -7.20 -12.20 -8.37
C GLY A 19 -7.02 -10.68 -8.41
N VAL A 20 -6.14 -10.14 -9.26
CA VAL A 20 -5.90 -8.68 -9.38
C VAL A 20 -6.78 -8.09 -10.47
N ASP A 21 -7.87 -7.42 -10.10
CA ASP A 21 -8.75 -6.77 -11.07
C ASP A 21 -8.53 -5.25 -11.14
N ILE A 22 -9.24 -4.60 -12.06
CA ILE A 22 -9.18 -3.14 -12.24
C ILE A 22 -9.52 -2.35 -10.97
N ARG A 23 -10.33 -2.91 -10.07
CA ARG A 23 -10.67 -2.25 -8.80
C ARG A 23 -9.45 -2.27 -7.88
N LEU A 24 -8.77 -3.40 -7.76
CA LEU A 24 -7.53 -3.50 -6.98
C LEU A 24 -6.44 -2.60 -7.57
N TYR A 25 -6.27 -2.54 -8.89
CA TYR A 25 -5.33 -1.59 -9.52
C TYR A 25 -5.64 -0.13 -9.17
N ARG A 26 -6.91 0.28 -9.22
CA ARG A 26 -7.31 1.65 -8.83
C ARG A 26 -7.00 1.95 -7.37
N LEU A 27 -7.22 0.98 -6.48
CA LEU A 27 -6.89 1.10 -5.07
C LEU A 27 -5.36 1.23 -4.85
N ILE A 28 -4.54 0.45 -5.57
CA ILE A 28 -3.07 0.56 -5.51
C ILE A 28 -2.60 1.95 -5.98
N VAL A 29 -3.17 2.47 -7.07
CA VAL A 29 -2.89 3.83 -7.55
C VAL A 29 -3.27 4.86 -6.48
N LEU A 30 -4.45 4.72 -5.87
CA LEU A 30 -4.90 5.64 -4.83
C LEU A 30 -3.99 5.62 -3.60
N VAL A 31 -3.59 4.42 -3.12
CA VAL A 31 -2.59 4.25 -2.04
C VAL A 31 -1.28 4.95 -2.40
N THR A 32 -0.84 4.83 -3.65
CA THR A 32 0.42 5.43 -4.11
C THR A 32 0.32 6.96 -4.13
N VAL A 33 -0.78 7.51 -4.64
CA VAL A 33 -1.03 8.97 -4.66
C VAL A 33 -1.05 9.53 -3.24
N PHE A 34 -1.80 8.91 -2.33
CA PHE A 34 -1.84 9.33 -0.94
C PHE A 34 -0.47 9.22 -0.27
N GLY A 35 0.25 8.12 -0.48
CA GLY A 35 1.58 7.90 0.09
C GLY A 35 2.61 8.91 -0.42
N VAL A 36 2.61 9.24 -1.71
CA VAL A 36 3.45 10.31 -2.28
C VAL A 36 3.08 11.67 -1.68
N GLY A 37 1.79 12.01 -1.64
CA GLY A 37 1.32 13.26 -1.03
C GLY A 37 1.74 13.38 0.44
N HIS A 38 1.70 12.28 1.18
CA HIS A 38 2.15 12.25 2.57
C HIS A 38 3.67 12.45 2.70
N HIS A 39 4.51 11.83 1.86
CA HIS A 39 5.95 12.14 1.85
C HIS A 39 6.23 13.59 1.44
N ILE A 40 5.48 14.14 0.47
CA ILE A 40 5.60 15.55 0.09
C ILE A 40 5.25 16.45 1.28
N ASP A 41 4.20 16.12 2.04
CA ASP A 41 3.84 16.82 3.27
C ASP A 41 5.04 16.89 4.22
N HIS A 42 5.66 15.76 4.57
CA HIS A 42 6.91 15.72 5.37
C HIS A 42 7.99 16.69 4.87
N VAL A 43 8.21 16.74 3.56
CA VAL A 43 9.22 17.64 2.96
C VAL A 43 8.83 19.10 3.13
N ILE A 44 7.55 19.44 2.92
CA ILE A 44 7.05 20.81 3.05
C ILE A 44 7.16 21.31 4.49
N ARG A 45 6.73 20.50 5.45
CA ARG A 45 6.74 20.88 6.88
C ARG A 45 8.12 20.74 7.54
N GLY A 46 9.05 20.02 6.91
CA GLY A 46 10.46 19.97 7.32
C GLY A 46 10.74 19.18 8.60
N ASN A 47 9.77 18.42 9.14
CA ASN A 47 9.99 17.51 10.26
C ASN A 47 9.73 16.05 9.87
N HIS A 48 10.32 15.13 10.65
CA HIS A 48 10.22 13.67 10.45
C HIS A 48 10.65 13.17 9.06
N VAL A 49 11.50 13.93 8.37
CA VAL A 49 12.18 13.48 7.14
C VAL A 49 13.35 12.55 7.49
N GLY A 50 13.97 11.96 6.47
CA GLY A 50 15.15 11.12 6.60
C GLY A 50 15.95 11.11 5.31
N TRP A 51 16.94 10.23 5.23
CA TRP A 51 17.65 9.93 3.99
C TRP A 51 16.66 9.61 2.87
N PRO A 52 16.84 10.15 1.65
CA PRO A 52 18.04 10.84 1.16
C PRO A 52 18.09 12.37 1.38
N LEU A 53 17.13 12.95 2.11
CA LEU A 53 17.08 14.41 2.31
C LEU A 53 18.05 14.89 3.40
N ILE A 54 18.21 14.09 4.46
CA ILE A 54 19.17 14.29 5.54
C ILE A 54 19.98 13.01 5.77
N PRO A 55 21.16 13.05 6.44
CA PRO A 55 21.98 11.85 6.65
C PRO A 55 21.33 10.74 7.50
N GLU A 56 20.35 11.10 8.32
CA GLU A 56 19.70 10.21 9.27
C GLU A 56 18.74 9.24 8.59
N VAL A 57 18.82 7.95 8.94
CA VAL A 57 17.84 6.94 8.53
C VAL A 57 16.68 6.96 9.52
N THR A 58 15.50 7.35 9.04
CA THR A 58 14.29 7.47 9.86
C THR A 58 13.15 6.61 9.32
N ALA A 59 11.98 6.65 9.97
CA ALA A 59 10.78 6.00 9.46
C ALA A 59 10.43 6.44 8.03
N PHE A 60 10.66 7.72 7.70
CA PHE A 60 10.55 8.25 6.33
C PHE A 60 11.43 7.50 5.34
N THR A 61 12.68 7.20 5.71
CA THR A 61 13.59 6.45 4.82
C THR A 61 13.09 5.03 4.58
N TYR A 62 12.66 4.34 5.63
CA TYR A 62 12.11 2.99 5.48
C TYR A 62 10.82 2.97 4.65
N SER A 63 9.96 3.98 4.80
CA SER A 63 8.71 4.08 4.04
C SER A 63 8.93 4.31 2.54
N LEU A 64 10.03 4.93 2.13
CA LEU A 64 10.40 5.02 0.70
C LEU A 64 10.55 3.64 0.06
N GLY A 65 10.88 2.60 0.82
CA GLY A 65 11.00 1.22 0.35
C GLY A 65 9.69 0.64 -0.21
N PHE A 66 8.53 1.22 0.12
CA PHE A 66 7.26 0.78 -0.47
C PHE A 66 7.13 1.12 -1.95
N TYR A 67 7.76 2.20 -2.44
CA TYR A 67 7.68 2.56 -3.86
C TYR A 67 8.30 1.53 -4.80
N PRO A 68 9.55 1.05 -4.60
CA PRO A 68 10.09 -0.02 -5.42
C PRO A 68 9.33 -1.33 -5.23
N LEU A 69 8.78 -1.62 -4.04
CA LEU A 69 7.90 -2.78 -3.84
C LEU A 69 6.63 -2.66 -4.68
N ILE A 70 5.94 -1.51 -4.65
CA ILE A 70 4.75 -1.27 -5.48
C ILE A 70 5.09 -1.39 -6.97
N ALA A 71 6.18 -0.77 -7.42
CA ALA A 71 6.60 -0.84 -8.82
C ALA A 71 6.90 -2.29 -9.26
N LEU A 72 7.64 -3.04 -8.44
CA LEU A 72 7.91 -4.46 -8.67
C LEU A 72 6.63 -5.29 -8.68
N GLY A 73 5.75 -5.06 -7.70
CA GLY A 73 4.45 -5.71 -7.60
C GLY A 73 3.58 -5.48 -8.84
N LEU A 74 3.54 -4.25 -9.36
CA LEU A 74 2.83 -3.92 -10.59
C LEU A 74 3.42 -4.68 -11.78
N ALA A 75 4.75 -4.62 -11.96
CA ALA A 75 5.43 -5.31 -13.04
C ALA A 75 5.19 -6.83 -13.01
N LEU A 76 5.28 -7.44 -11.82
CA LEU A 76 5.02 -8.87 -11.63
C LEU A 76 3.53 -9.22 -11.81
N SER A 77 2.61 -8.36 -11.38
CA SER A 77 1.16 -8.59 -11.56
C SER A 77 0.78 -8.53 -13.03
N LEU A 78 1.32 -7.57 -13.78
CA LEU A 78 1.11 -7.44 -15.23
C LEU A 78 1.74 -8.59 -16.03
N ALA A 79 2.77 -9.24 -15.47
CA ALA A 79 3.38 -10.44 -16.02
C ALA A 79 2.76 -11.74 -15.50
N ASP A 80 1.61 -11.67 -14.81
CA ASP A 80 0.90 -12.81 -14.21
C ASP A 80 1.78 -13.67 -13.27
N ARG A 81 2.73 -13.05 -12.57
CA ARG A 81 3.66 -13.73 -11.64
C ARG A 81 3.27 -13.60 -10.17
N VAL A 82 2.48 -12.58 -9.82
CA VAL A 82 1.96 -12.39 -8.47
C VAL A 82 0.50 -11.97 -8.51
N GLY A 83 -0.24 -12.33 -7.47
CA GLY A 83 -1.67 -12.10 -7.36
C GLY A 83 -2.08 -11.19 -6.20
N ALA A 84 -3.37 -11.23 -5.87
CA ALA A 84 -3.96 -10.44 -4.78
C ALA A 84 -3.27 -10.66 -3.41
N GLY A 85 -2.70 -11.85 -3.16
CA GLY A 85 -1.97 -12.14 -1.93
C GLY A 85 -0.71 -11.29 -1.75
N TYR A 86 0.02 -10.99 -2.82
CA TYR A 86 1.15 -10.06 -2.78
C TYR A 86 0.70 -8.67 -2.33
N TRP A 87 -0.36 -8.17 -2.93
CA TRP A 87 -0.92 -6.86 -2.61
C TRP A 87 -1.47 -6.79 -1.20
N ALA A 88 -2.09 -7.86 -0.70
CA ALA A 88 -2.56 -7.95 0.69
C ALA A 88 -1.41 -7.79 1.68
N VAL A 89 -0.27 -8.46 1.44
CA VAL A 89 0.92 -8.35 2.31
C VAL A 89 1.53 -6.95 2.24
N VAL A 90 1.78 -6.43 1.04
CA VAL A 90 2.42 -5.10 0.87
C VAL A 90 1.56 -4.00 1.45
N THR A 91 0.27 -3.94 1.09
CA THR A 91 -0.63 -2.88 1.59
C THR A 91 -0.94 -3.06 3.08
N GLY A 92 -1.02 -4.30 3.58
CA GLY A 92 -1.17 -4.58 5.00
C GLY A 92 0.03 -4.16 5.83
N ALA A 93 1.26 -4.42 5.35
CA ALA A 93 2.48 -3.94 6.01
C ALA A 93 2.53 -2.41 6.04
N GLY A 94 2.17 -1.74 4.94
CA GLY A 94 2.06 -0.28 4.88
C GLY A 94 1.01 0.26 5.85
N PHE A 95 -0.17 -0.37 5.89
CA PHE A 95 -1.25 -0.01 6.82
C PHE A 95 -0.79 -0.09 8.28
N VAL A 96 -0.19 -1.21 8.69
CA VAL A 96 0.32 -1.39 10.05
C VAL A 96 1.38 -0.37 10.38
N MET A 97 2.36 -0.18 9.49
CA MET A 97 3.47 0.76 9.72
C MET A 97 2.95 2.19 9.93
N VAL A 98 2.15 2.72 8.99
CA VAL A 98 1.63 4.10 9.07
C VAL A 98 0.74 4.28 10.30
N THR A 99 -0.10 3.29 10.60
CA THR A 99 -0.99 3.35 11.77
C THR A 99 -0.21 3.38 13.08
N VAL A 100 0.80 2.52 13.24
CA VAL A 100 1.61 2.47 14.46
C VAL A 100 2.41 3.75 14.65
N LEU A 101 3.02 4.28 13.58
CA LEU A 101 3.88 5.45 13.66
C LEU A 101 3.13 6.75 13.99
N HIS A 102 1.83 6.85 13.67
CA HIS A 102 1.04 8.06 13.90
C HIS A 102 -0.02 7.94 14.99
N PHE A 103 -0.67 6.78 15.12
CA PHE A 103 -1.84 6.63 15.99
C PHE A 103 -1.63 5.60 17.12
N GLY A 104 -0.47 4.94 17.15
CA GLY A 104 -0.12 3.98 18.18
C GLY A 104 0.32 4.63 19.50
N PRO A 105 0.36 3.85 20.60
CA PRO A 105 0.92 4.31 21.87
C PRO A 105 2.44 4.59 21.80
N LEU A 106 3.10 4.11 20.74
CA LEU A 106 4.51 4.32 20.43
C LEU A 106 4.69 5.21 19.20
N ALA A 107 3.72 6.08 18.92
CA ALA A 107 3.78 6.99 17.77
C ALA A 107 5.07 7.80 17.82
N VAL A 108 5.85 7.72 16.74
CA VAL A 108 7.04 8.55 16.52
C VAL A 108 6.62 9.94 16.06
N GLU A 109 5.50 10.01 15.35
CA GLU A 109 4.94 11.24 14.85
C GLU A 109 3.42 11.29 15.12
N PRO A 110 3.00 11.69 16.32
CA PRO A 110 1.58 11.81 16.65
C PRO A 110 0.88 12.91 15.82
N PRO A 111 -0.46 12.96 15.78
CA PRO A 111 -1.19 13.95 14.96
C PRO A 111 -0.84 15.41 15.25
N GLY A 112 -0.39 15.72 16.47
CA GLY A 112 0.11 17.05 16.84
C GLY A 112 1.34 17.47 16.04
N ASP A 113 2.21 16.53 15.68
CA ASP A 113 3.44 16.77 14.90
C ASP A 113 3.16 16.93 13.40
N VAL A 114 1.97 16.53 12.95
CA VAL A 114 1.48 16.77 11.58
C VAL A 114 0.89 18.18 11.48
N VAL A 115 0.06 18.58 12.46
CA VAL A 115 -0.66 19.86 12.43
C VAL A 115 0.24 21.03 12.84
N GLY A 116 0.99 20.86 13.93
CA GLY A 116 1.71 21.93 14.62
C GLY A 116 2.77 22.69 13.81
N PRO A 117 3.53 22.05 12.90
CA PRO A 117 4.55 22.76 12.12
C PRO A 117 4.02 23.80 11.12
N TYR A 118 2.74 23.74 10.77
CA TYR A 118 2.14 24.69 9.83
C TYR A 118 1.73 26.00 10.54
N GLU A 119 2.06 27.15 9.93
CA GLU A 119 1.61 28.45 10.43
C GLU A 119 0.07 28.58 10.45
N SER A 120 -0.58 27.96 9.46
CA SER A 120 -2.04 27.91 9.38
C SER A 120 -2.55 26.58 9.92
N ALA A 121 -3.34 26.64 10.99
CA ALA A 121 -4.03 25.47 11.54
C ALA A 121 -4.90 24.75 10.49
N THR A 122 -5.52 25.50 9.56
CA THR A 122 -6.31 24.92 8.47
C THR A 122 -5.46 24.03 7.57
N VAL A 123 -4.26 24.48 7.20
CA VAL A 123 -3.32 23.68 6.38
C VAL A 123 -2.89 22.42 7.15
N GLY A 124 -2.56 22.57 8.44
CA GLY A 124 -2.22 21.42 9.28
C GLY A 124 -3.35 20.39 9.38
N TYR A 125 -4.61 20.81 9.54
CA TYR A 125 -5.74 19.89 9.53
C TYR A 125 -6.01 19.26 8.17
N VAL A 126 -5.73 19.96 7.07
CA VAL A 126 -5.78 19.37 5.71
C VAL A 126 -4.73 18.27 5.57
N ALA A 127 -3.50 18.49 6.04
CA ALA A 127 -2.45 17.48 6.07
C ALA A 127 -2.85 16.26 6.91
N LEU A 128 -3.42 16.49 8.10
CA LEU A 128 -3.94 15.41 8.94
C LEU A 128 -5.09 14.65 8.27
N ALA A 129 -6.01 15.35 7.60
CA ALA A 129 -7.10 14.72 6.86
C ALA A 129 -6.56 13.87 5.69
N TRP A 130 -5.51 14.33 5.01
CA TRP A 130 -4.82 13.56 3.98
C TRP A 130 -4.21 12.27 4.55
N LEU A 131 -3.54 12.35 5.70
CA LEU A 131 -3.00 11.18 6.40
C LEU A 131 -4.10 10.19 6.81
N VAL A 132 -5.21 10.67 7.37
CA VAL A 132 -6.37 9.80 7.71
C VAL A 132 -6.95 9.15 6.45
N GLY A 133 -7.08 9.89 5.35
CA GLY A 133 -7.49 9.36 4.05
C GLY A 133 -6.53 8.31 3.51
N PHE A 134 -5.22 8.49 3.71
CA PHE A 134 -4.20 7.51 3.35
C PHE A 134 -4.36 6.20 4.13
N VAL A 135 -4.48 6.29 5.46
CA VAL A 135 -4.67 5.12 6.34
C VAL A 135 -5.97 4.38 5.99
N ALA A 136 -7.06 5.11 5.78
CA ALA A 136 -8.34 4.51 5.36
C ALA A 136 -8.22 3.80 4.01
N THR A 137 -7.53 4.41 3.04
CA THR A 137 -7.30 3.81 1.72
C THR A 137 -6.45 2.53 1.84
N LEU A 138 -5.40 2.55 2.67
CA LEU A 138 -4.58 1.37 2.96
C LEU A 138 -5.40 0.24 3.59
N ALA A 139 -6.27 0.56 4.56
CA ALA A 139 -7.15 -0.41 5.20
C ALA A 139 -8.11 -1.06 4.20
N VAL A 140 -8.79 -0.25 3.38
CA VAL A 140 -9.71 -0.74 2.34
C VAL A 140 -8.97 -1.59 1.31
N THR A 141 -7.80 -1.16 0.87
CA THR A 141 -6.99 -1.89 -0.13
C THR A 141 -6.53 -3.23 0.43
N THR A 142 -6.05 -3.26 1.67
CA THR A 142 -5.63 -4.48 2.36
C THR A 142 -6.79 -5.46 2.50
N GLY A 143 -7.96 -4.97 2.93
CA GLY A 143 -9.16 -5.78 3.07
C GLY A 143 -9.63 -6.36 1.74
N TYR A 144 -9.66 -5.54 0.68
CA TYR A 144 -10.07 -5.97 -0.66
C TYR A 144 -9.09 -6.99 -1.25
N ALA A 145 -7.78 -6.73 -1.17
CA ALA A 145 -6.76 -7.66 -1.64
C ALA A 145 -6.81 -9.00 -0.89
N SER A 146 -7.01 -8.97 0.44
CA SER A 146 -7.15 -10.17 1.26
C SER A 146 -8.41 -10.96 0.89
N TYR A 147 -9.54 -10.29 0.69
CA TYR A 147 -10.77 -10.93 0.22
C TYR A 147 -10.55 -11.67 -1.10
N ARG A 148 -9.95 -11.00 -2.09
CA ARG A 148 -9.65 -11.58 -3.42
C ARG A 148 -8.67 -12.75 -3.33
N TRP A 149 -7.69 -12.65 -2.44
CA TRP A 149 -6.76 -13.74 -2.20
C TRP A 149 -7.45 -14.97 -1.61
N LEU A 150 -8.29 -14.79 -0.58
CA LEU A 150 -9.01 -15.89 0.07
C LEU A 150 -10.05 -16.53 -0.85
N GLU A 151 -10.74 -15.74 -1.67
CA GLU A 151 -11.67 -16.26 -2.68
C GLU A 151 -10.94 -17.18 -3.67
N ARG A 152 -9.77 -16.76 -4.15
CA ARG A 152 -8.94 -17.60 -5.03
C ARG A 152 -8.51 -18.89 -4.35
N VAL A 153 -7.97 -18.81 -3.13
CA VAL A 153 -7.53 -20.00 -2.37
C VAL A 153 -8.68 -20.99 -2.20
N ARG A 154 -9.90 -20.52 -1.89
CA ARG A 154 -11.08 -21.39 -1.78
C ARG A 154 -11.44 -22.06 -3.10
N SER A 155 -11.34 -21.34 -4.22
CA SER A 155 -11.66 -21.87 -5.55
C SER A 155 -10.65 -22.90 -6.07
N ASP A 156 -9.44 -22.94 -5.52
CA ASP A 156 -8.41 -23.92 -5.90
C ASP A 156 -8.50 -25.22 -5.07
N VAL A 157 -9.27 -25.21 -3.98
CA VAL A 157 -9.50 -26.37 -3.09
C VAL A 157 -10.77 -27.16 -3.48
N GLN A 158 -11.68 -26.56 -4.24
CA GLN A 158 -12.92 -27.19 -4.76
C GLN A 158 -12.71 -27.81 -6.14
#